data_AF-A0A949WZ92-F1
#
_entry.id   AF-A0A949WZ92-F1
#
_cell.length_a   1.000
_cell.length_b   1.000
_cell.length_c   1.000
_cell.angle_alpha   90.00
_cell.angle_beta   90.00
_cell.angle_gamma   90.00
#
_symmetry.space_group_name_H-M   'P 1'
#
loop_
_entity.id
_entity.type
_entity.pdbx_description
1 polymer ?
#
loop_
_entity_poly.entity_id
_entity_poly.type
_entity_poly.pdbx_seq_one_letter_code
_entity_poly.pdbx_strand_id
1 'polypeptide(L)'
;MFSKFQRDGSAETLTLEVIGIATGIDKLQGEEKPNLRGNAHAKELVQAIDTVLARDGRAMDRDYAELLRKAKPYFHTLSQMPSAIKTDVIDLKTRRARLEDNESFATELSDMRSALDADARALFEKNYVPDVQAAVGEKARVTMHGNDRDGETIRLAIGMGRV
;
A
#
# COMPACT_ATOMS: atom_id res chain seq x y z
N MET A 1 11.51 4.76 -6.12
CA MET A 1 12.40 3.64 -6.48
C MET A 1 11.68 2.28 -6.48
N PHE A 2 10.36 2.23 -6.72
CA PHE A 2 9.52 1.01 -6.63
C PHE A 2 9.09 0.44 -7.99
N SER A 3 9.37 1.14 -9.10
CA SER A 3 8.93 0.75 -10.45
C SER A 3 9.61 -0.50 -11.03
N LYS A 4 10.69 -1.01 -10.40
CA LYS A 4 11.33 -2.26 -10.83
C LYS A 4 10.62 -3.53 -10.35
N PHE A 5 9.73 -3.43 -9.37
CA PHE A 5 8.91 -4.56 -8.91
C PHE A 5 7.56 -4.65 -9.63
N GLN A 6 7.20 -3.66 -10.46
CA GLN A 6 5.90 -3.56 -11.13
C GLN A 6 5.73 -4.41 -12.40
N ARG A 7 6.71 -5.24 -12.81
CA ARG A 7 6.67 -5.92 -14.12
C ARG A 7 6.37 -7.41 -14.12
N ASP A 8 6.47 -8.08 -12.98
CA ASP A 8 5.92 -9.42 -12.84
C ASP A 8 4.66 -9.31 -12.00
N GLY A 9 3.51 -9.69 -12.58
CA GLY A 9 2.24 -9.89 -11.86
C GLY A 9 2.34 -11.10 -10.92
N SER A 10 3.36 -11.10 -10.07
CA SER A 10 3.62 -12.09 -9.04
C SER A 10 2.70 -11.83 -7.86
N ALA A 11 2.38 -12.90 -7.14
CA ALA A 11 1.53 -12.82 -5.97
C ALA A 11 2.12 -11.90 -4.89
N GLU A 12 3.45 -11.88 -4.77
CA GLU A 12 4.18 -11.01 -3.82
C GLU A 12 3.98 -9.53 -4.11
N THR A 13 4.13 -9.09 -5.35
CA THR A 13 3.96 -7.68 -5.73
C THR A 13 2.54 -7.21 -5.43
N LEU A 14 1.55 -8.02 -5.81
CA LEU A 14 0.14 -7.73 -5.51
C LEU A 14 -0.12 -7.70 -4.00
N THR A 15 0.48 -8.62 -3.25
CA THR A 15 0.33 -8.67 -1.79
C THR A 15 0.94 -7.44 -1.13
N LEU A 16 2.12 -6.99 -1.58
CA LEU A 16 2.73 -5.76 -1.11
C LEU A 16 1.91 -4.51 -1.43
N GLU A 17 1.28 -4.47 -2.60
CA GLU A 17 0.36 -3.38 -2.98
C GLU A 17 -0.86 -3.36 -2.03
N VAL A 18 -1.47 -4.52 -1.76
CA VAL A 18 -2.58 -4.65 -0.78
C VAL A 18 -2.13 -4.23 0.63
N ILE A 19 -0.94 -4.65 1.08
CA ILE A 19 -0.36 -4.22 2.37
C ILE A 19 -0.18 -2.69 2.40
N GLY A 20 0.36 -2.10 1.33
CA GLY A 20 0.56 -0.67 1.21
C GLY A 20 -0.75 0.10 1.35
N ILE A 21 -1.81 -0.36 0.68
CA ILE A 21 -3.13 0.27 0.76
C ILE A 21 -3.75 0.10 2.16
N ALA A 22 -3.68 -1.09 2.73
CA ALA A 22 -4.22 -1.42 4.05
C ALA A 22 -3.55 -0.62 5.18
N THR A 23 -2.23 -0.44 5.11
CA THR A 23 -1.45 0.36 6.07
C THR A 23 -1.50 1.86 5.81
N GLY A 24 -2.10 2.28 4.70
CA GLY A 24 -2.23 3.68 4.30
C GLY A 24 -0.97 4.31 3.70
N ILE A 25 0.07 3.50 3.43
CA ILE A 25 1.29 3.91 2.74
C ILE A 25 1.00 4.17 1.26
N ASP A 26 0.18 3.33 0.64
CA ASP A 26 -0.34 3.52 -0.72
C ASP A 26 -1.80 4.01 -0.67
N LYS A 27 -2.20 4.83 -1.63
CA LYS A 27 -3.44 5.62 -1.55
C LYS A 27 -4.32 5.44 -2.78
N LEU A 28 -5.52 4.91 -2.53
CA LEU A 28 -6.64 4.91 -3.47
C LEU A 28 -7.31 6.30 -3.59
N GLN A 29 -6.95 7.26 -2.74
CA GLN A 29 -7.46 8.65 -2.74
C GLN A 29 -6.34 9.65 -3.03
N GLY A 30 -6.70 10.82 -3.55
CA GLY A 30 -5.74 11.89 -3.84
C GLY A 30 -5.68 12.88 -2.68
N GLU A 31 -4.48 13.34 -2.32
CA GLU A 31 -4.27 14.22 -1.15
C GLU A 31 -4.70 15.67 -1.40
N GLU A 32 -4.54 16.16 -2.63
CA GLU A 32 -4.81 17.56 -2.99
C GLU A 32 -5.97 17.70 -3.99
N LYS A 33 -6.36 16.60 -4.65
CA LYS A 33 -7.42 16.56 -5.66
C LYS A 33 -8.14 15.22 -5.57
N PRO A 34 -9.46 15.18 -5.83
CA PRO A 34 -10.19 13.94 -5.82
C PRO A 34 -9.56 12.92 -6.78
N ASN A 35 -9.25 11.72 -6.27
CA ASN A 35 -8.73 10.67 -7.15
C ASN A 35 -9.90 10.10 -7.94
N LEU A 36 -10.01 10.52 -9.19
CA LEU A 36 -11.07 10.10 -10.11
C LEU A 36 -10.97 8.62 -10.54
N ARG A 37 -9.90 7.92 -10.15
CA ARG A 37 -9.61 6.53 -10.56
C ARG A 37 -9.55 5.55 -9.41
N GLY A 38 -9.85 5.96 -8.17
CA GLY A 38 -9.78 5.08 -7.00
C GLY A 38 -10.63 3.81 -7.15
N ASN A 39 -11.86 3.96 -7.66
CA ASN A 39 -12.75 2.82 -7.91
C ASN A 39 -12.31 1.94 -9.09
N ALA A 40 -11.75 2.55 -10.14
CA ALA A 40 -11.18 1.80 -11.26
C ALA A 40 -9.96 0.98 -10.82
N HIS A 41 -9.10 1.55 -9.98
CA HIS A 41 -7.95 0.84 -9.42
C HIS A 41 -8.38 -0.29 -8.48
N ALA A 42 -9.39 -0.06 -7.62
CA ALA A 42 -9.99 -1.13 -6.81
C ALA A 42 -10.53 -2.28 -7.68
N LYS A 43 -11.13 -1.98 -8.85
CA LYS A 43 -11.57 -2.99 -9.81
C LYS A 43 -10.41 -3.80 -10.40
N GLU A 44 -9.31 -3.13 -10.76
CA GLU A 44 -8.09 -3.79 -11.25
C GLU A 44 -7.51 -4.74 -10.20
N LEU A 45 -7.48 -4.31 -8.92
CA LEU A 45 -7.03 -5.15 -7.80
C LEU A 45 -7.90 -6.39 -7.62
N VAL A 46 -9.24 -6.28 -7.73
CA VAL A 46 -10.11 -7.46 -7.67
C VAL A 46 -9.77 -8.47 -8.77
N GLN A 47 -9.56 -8.00 -10.00
CA GLN A 47 -9.22 -8.87 -11.14
C GLN A 47 -7.83 -9.51 -10.96
N ALA A 48 -6.86 -8.76 -10.45
CA ALA A 48 -5.53 -9.26 -10.15
C ALA A 48 -5.55 -10.32 -9.05
N ILE A 49 -6.31 -10.09 -7.96
CA ILE A 49 -6.48 -11.05 -6.86
C ILE A 49 -7.10 -12.36 -7.39
N ASP A 50 -8.16 -12.27 -8.18
CA ASP A 50 -8.80 -13.46 -8.75
C ASP A 50 -7.85 -14.25 -9.65
N THR A 51 -7.08 -13.54 -10.48
CA THR A 51 -6.09 -14.16 -11.36
C THR A 51 -5.00 -14.88 -10.57
N VAL A 52 -4.43 -14.23 -9.56
CA VAL A 52 -3.37 -14.79 -8.72
C VAL A 52 -3.87 -15.97 -7.89
N LEU A 53 -5.05 -15.85 -7.26
CA LEU A 53 -5.61 -16.95 -6.46
C LEU A 53 -5.96 -18.17 -7.33
N ALA A 54 -6.42 -17.96 -8.57
CA ALA A 54 -6.71 -19.05 -9.49
C ALA A 54 -5.43 -19.72 -10.04
N ARG A 55 -4.40 -18.92 -10.38
CA ARG A 55 -3.14 -19.41 -10.95
C ARG A 55 -2.25 -20.08 -9.90
N ASP A 56 -2.03 -19.41 -8.78
CA ASP A 56 -0.97 -19.73 -7.83
C ASP A 56 -1.51 -20.23 -6.48
N GLY A 57 -2.82 -20.18 -6.24
CA GLY A 57 -3.41 -20.36 -4.92
C GLY A 57 -3.12 -21.69 -4.19
N ARG A 58 -2.65 -22.73 -4.90
CA ARG A 58 -2.18 -24.00 -4.29
C ARG A 58 -0.70 -24.00 -3.90
N ALA A 59 0.11 -23.22 -4.61
CA ALA A 59 1.56 -23.14 -4.41
C ALA A 59 1.99 -21.88 -3.65
N MET A 60 1.08 -20.91 -3.50
CA MET A 60 1.29 -19.66 -2.79
C MET A 60 1.31 -19.88 -1.26
N ASP A 61 2.09 -19.06 -0.57
CA ASP A 61 2.09 -19.00 0.89
C ASP A 61 0.66 -18.80 1.42
N ARG A 62 0.33 -19.53 2.48
CA ARG A 62 -1.01 -19.55 3.05
C ARG A 62 -1.42 -18.17 3.56
N ASP A 63 -0.51 -17.43 4.18
CA ASP A 63 -0.82 -16.14 4.78
C ASP A 63 -1.04 -15.08 3.69
N TYR A 64 -0.32 -15.16 2.57
CA TYR A 64 -0.57 -14.35 1.37
C TYR A 64 -1.97 -14.65 0.81
N ALA A 65 -2.30 -15.94 0.69
CA ALA A 65 -3.61 -16.36 0.21
C ALA A 65 -4.75 -15.87 1.10
N GLU A 66 -4.58 -15.92 2.41
CA GLU A 66 -5.58 -15.48 3.37
C GLU A 66 -5.77 -13.96 3.32
N LEU A 67 -4.69 -13.17 3.27
CA LEU A 67 -4.77 -11.71 3.15
C LEU A 67 -5.49 -11.29 1.85
N LEU A 68 -5.11 -11.86 0.70
CA LEU A 68 -5.74 -11.53 -0.57
C LEU A 68 -7.23 -11.90 -0.60
N ARG A 69 -7.60 -13.05 -0.02
CA ARG A 69 -9.02 -13.46 0.11
C ARG A 69 -9.83 -12.52 1.00
N LYS A 70 -9.25 -12.06 2.12
CA LYS A 70 -9.87 -11.09 3.03
C LYS A 70 -10.02 -9.72 2.38
N ALA A 71 -9.02 -9.28 1.60
CA ALA A 71 -9.00 -7.96 0.98
C ALA A 71 -9.96 -7.84 -0.21
N LYS A 72 -10.13 -8.92 -1.00
CA LYS A 72 -10.99 -8.95 -2.19
C LYS A 72 -12.40 -8.36 -1.99
N PRO A 73 -13.21 -8.78 -0.99
CA PRO A 73 -14.56 -8.24 -0.83
C PRO A 73 -14.58 -6.72 -0.61
N TYR A 74 -13.60 -6.16 0.10
CA TYR A 74 -13.49 -4.72 0.29
C TYR A 74 -13.19 -3.99 -1.01
N PHE A 75 -12.21 -4.46 -1.81
CA PHE A 75 -11.93 -3.87 -3.12
C PHE A 75 -13.11 -4.03 -4.09
N HIS A 76 -13.87 -5.13 -3.98
CA HIS A 76 -15.10 -5.29 -4.73
C HIS A 76 -16.11 -4.20 -4.35
N THR A 77 -16.38 -3.98 -3.06
CA THR A 77 -17.25 -2.89 -2.60
C THR A 77 -16.79 -1.53 -3.11
N LEU A 78 -15.51 -1.18 -2.91
CA LEU A 78 -14.92 0.08 -3.38
C LEU A 78 -15.02 0.25 -4.91
N SER A 79 -14.93 -0.83 -5.68
CA SER A 79 -15.04 -0.77 -7.15
C SER A 79 -16.43 -0.40 -7.66
N GLN A 80 -17.48 -0.64 -6.86
CA GLN A 80 -18.87 -0.38 -7.23
C GLN A 80 -19.32 1.06 -6.95
N MET A 81 -18.48 1.85 -6.27
CA MET A 81 -18.80 3.22 -5.90
C MET A 81 -17.79 4.18 -6.51
N PRO A 82 -18.22 5.33 -7.05
CA PRO A 82 -17.27 6.31 -7.57
C PRO A 82 -16.44 6.89 -6.43
N SER A 83 -15.13 7.04 -6.63
CA SER A 83 -14.24 7.64 -5.62
C SER A 83 -14.38 9.17 -5.51
N ALA A 84 -15.00 9.79 -6.51
CA ALA A 84 -15.32 11.22 -6.52
C ALA A 84 -16.72 11.45 -7.13
N ILE A 85 -17.43 12.45 -6.63
CA ILE A 85 -18.77 12.83 -7.06
C ILE A 85 -18.75 14.25 -7.63
N LYS A 86 -19.64 14.52 -8.59
CA LYS A 86 -19.86 15.88 -9.09
C LYS A 86 -20.77 16.62 -8.10
N THR A 87 -20.43 17.86 -7.80
CA THR A 87 -21.31 18.74 -7.04
C THR A 87 -22.04 19.70 -7.95
N ASP A 88 -23.14 20.25 -7.44
CA ASP A 88 -23.97 21.25 -8.16
C ASP A 88 -23.24 22.61 -8.29
N VAL A 89 -22.07 22.75 -7.67
CA VAL A 89 -21.23 23.95 -7.76
C VAL A 89 -20.49 23.94 -9.10
N ILE A 90 -20.83 24.90 -9.97
CA ILE A 90 -20.12 25.11 -11.23
C ILE A 90 -18.93 26.04 -10.98
N ASP A 91 -17.73 25.60 -11.34
CA ASP A 91 -16.55 26.45 -11.36
C ASP A 91 -16.73 27.50 -12.47
N LEU A 92 -16.88 28.77 -12.07
CA LEU A 92 -17.12 29.89 -12.97
C LEU A 92 -15.98 30.14 -13.97
N LYS A 93 -14.75 29.69 -13.68
CA LYS A 93 -13.59 29.82 -14.58
C LYS A 93 -13.58 28.73 -15.65
N THR A 94 -13.96 27.51 -15.30
CA THR A 94 -13.86 26.35 -16.20
C THR A 94 -15.22 25.93 -16.78
N ARG A 95 -16.32 26.49 -16.29
CA ARG A 95 -17.72 26.10 -16.59
C ARG A 95 -17.98 24.60 -16.41
N ARG A 96 -17.23 23.94 -15.54
CA ARG A 96 -17.38 22.51 -15.22
C ARG A 96 -17.94 22.36 -13.80
N ALA A 97 -18.73 21.32 -13.59
CA ALA A 97 -19.12 20.90 -12.25
C ALA A 97 -17.86 20.58 -11.44
N ARG A 98 -17.80 21.11 -10.21
CA ARG A 98 -16.73 20.79 -9.27
C ARG A 98 -16.82 19.32 -8.90
N LEU A 99 -15.66 18.71 -8.72
CA LEU A 99 -15.54 17.33 -8.25
C LEU A 99 -15.11 17.38 -6.78
N GLU A 100 -15.74 16.57 -5.95
CA GLU A 100 -15.41 16.39 -4.54
C GLU A 100 -15.23 14.91 -4.25
N ASP A 101 -14.49 14.61 -3.19
CA ASP A 101 -14.30 13.23 -2.74
C ASP A 101 -15.65 12.64 -2.31
N ASN A 102 -15.85 11.35 -2.60
CA ASN A 102 -17.02 10.64 -2.13
C ASN A 102 -16.79 10.18 -0.67
N GLU A 103 -17.52 10.77 0.28
CA GLU A 103 -17.44 10.39 1.70
C GLU A 103 -17.72 8.90 1.93
N SER A 104 -18.69 8.31 1.22
CA SER A 104 -18.96 6.88 1.34
C SER A 104 -17.77 6.02 0.89
N PHE A 105 -17.08 6.44 -0.17
CA PHE A 105 -15.84 5.76 -0.60
C PHE A 105 -14.75 5.89 0.46
N ALA A 106 -14.62 7.06 1.09
CA ALA A 106 -13.64 7.29 2.16
C ALA A 106 -13.91 6.42 3.39
N THR A 107 -15.18 6.31 3.81
CA THR A 107 -15.59 5.47 4.93
C THR A 107 -15.26 4.01 4.67
N GLU A 108 -15.66 3.47 3.52
CA GLU A 108 -15.37 2.06 3.16
C GLU A 108 -13.87 1.79 3.04
N LEU A 109 -13.09 2.75 2.55
CA LEU A 109 -11.63 2.64 2.50
C LEU A 109 -11.03 2.63 3.92
N SER A 110 -11.57 3.44 4.83
CA SER A 110 -11.15 3.46 6.23
C SER A 110 -11.50 2.16 6.96
N ASP A 111 -12.69 1.62 6.71
CA ASP A 111 -13.14 0.36 7.29
C ASP A 111 -12.31 -0.82 6.80
N MET A 112 -12.01 -0.86 5.49
CA MET A 112 -11.08 -1.83 4.91
C MET A 112 -9.70 -1.75 5.57
N ARG A 113 -9.14 -0.54 5.72
CA ARG A 113 -7.83 -0.36 6.36
C ARG A 113 -7.85 -0.88 7.79
N SER A 114 -8.85 -0.51 8.57
CA SER A 114 -9.00 -0.96 9.96
C SER A 114 -9.13 -2.48 10.06
N ALA A 115 -9.85 -3.12 9.13
CA ALA A 115 -10.04 -4.56 9.10
C ALA A 115 -8.77 -5.34 8.68
N LEU A 116 -7.93 -4.76 7.83
CA LEU A 116 -6.76 -5.44 7.26
C LEU A 116 -5.42 -5.04 7.91
N ASP A 117 -5.34 -3.93 8.65
CA ASP A 117 -4.08 -3.36 9.15
C ASP A 117 -3.25 -4.37 9.97
N ALA A 118 -3.88 -5.07 10.91
CA ALA A 118 -3.19 -6.05 11.75
C ALA A 118 -2.59 -7.21 10.93
N ASP A 119 -3.39 -7.79 10.02
CA ASP A 119 -2.94 -8.90 9.16
C ASP A 119 -1.85 -8.43 8.18
N ALA A 120 -2.02 -7.25 7.59
CA ALA A 120 -1.07 -6.66 6.66
C ALA A 120 0.28 -6.35 7.33
N ARG A 121 0.26 -5.79 8.55
CA ARG A 121 1.48 -5.51 9.32
C ARG A 121 2.18 -6.79 9.74
N ALA A 122 1.46 -7.75 10.30
CA ALA A 122 2.03 -9.03 10.71
C ALA A 122 2.70 -9.75 9.54
N LEU A 123 2.06 -9.72 8.36
CA LEU A 123 2.62 -10.32 7.16
C LEU A 123 3.84 -9.57 6.63
N PHE A 124 3.81 -8.23 6.68
CA PHE A 124 4.94 -7.40 6.31
C PHE A 124 6.16 -7.65 7.22
N GLU A 125 5.93 -7.68 8.53
CA GLU A 125 6.97 -7.93 9.54
C GLU A 125 7.57 -9.32 9.40
N LYS A 126 6.75 -10.34 9.16
CA LYS A 126 7.21 -11.72 9.02
C LYS A 126 8.11 -11.90 7.78
N ASN A 127 7.71 -11.35 6.64
CA ASN A 127 8.30 -11.71 5.35
C ASN A 127 9.27 -10.68 4.78
N TYR A 128 9.19 -9.40 5.20
CA TYR A 128 9.94 -8.32 4.56
C TYR A 128 10.87 -7.56 5.52
N VAL A 129 10.56 -7.50 6.83
CA VAL A 129 11.44 -6.83 7.80
C VAL A 129 12.82 -7.50 7.91
N PRO A 130 12.96 -8.84 7.92
CA PRO A 130 14.29 -9.47 7.96
C PRO A 130 15.18 -9.04 6.77
N ASP A 131 14.61 -8.98 5.57
CA ASP A 131 15.34 -8.57 4.37
C ASP A 131 15.67 -7.08 4.37
N VAL A 132 14.75 -6.24 4.85
CA VAL A 132 15.01 -4.80 5.02
C VAL A 132 16.11 -4.57 6.06
N GLN A 133 16.10 -5.29 7.19
CA GLN A 133 17.14 -5.21 8.21
C GLN A 133 18.49 -5.70 7.68
N ALA A 134 18.51 -6.79 6.90
CA ALA A 134 19.73 -7.27 6.24
C ALA A 134 20.28 -6.23 5.26
N ALA A 135 19.44 -5.64 4.42
CA ALA A 135 19.84 -4.62 3.44
C ALA A 135 20.30 -3.30 4.10
N VAL A 136 19.65 -2.89 5.20
CA VAL A 136 20.06 -1.70 5.97
C VAL A 136 21.35 -1.97 6.75
N GLY A 137 21.49 -3.15 7.35
CA GLY A 137 22.71 -3.58 8.04
C GLY A 137 23.91 -3.72 7.10
N GLU A 138 23.69 -4.19 5.88
CA GLU A 138 24.70 -4.26 4.83
C GLU A 138 25.11 -2.87 4.35
N LYS A 139 24.14 -1.96 4.10
CA LYS A 139 24.44 -0.56 3.79
C LYS A 139 25.17 0.14 4.93
N ALA A 140 24.78 -0.09 6.19
CA ALA A 140 25.49 0.46 7.35
C ALA A 140 26.92 -0.08 7.46
N ARG A 141 27.15 -1.36 7.16
CA ARG A 141 28.49 -1.96 7.11
C ARG A 141 29.34 -1.42 5.96
N VAL A 142 28.76 -1.20 4.78
CA VAL A 142 29.44 -0.58 3.63
C VAL A 142 29.82 0.87 3.95
N THR A 143 28.97 1.62 4.66
CA THR A 143 29.29 2.99 5.10
C THR A 143 30.37 3.01 6.19
N MET A 144 30.41 2.02 7.10
CA MET A 144 31.48 1.94 8.11
C MET A 144 32.85 1.56 7.52
N HIS A 145 32.91 0.69 6.51
CA HIS A 145 34.18 0.37 5.83
C HIS A 145 34.61 1.39 4.78
N GLY A 146 33.74 2.34 4.41
CA GLY A 146 34.04 3.40 3.45
C GLY A 146 34.59 4.69 4.06
N ASN A 147 34.58 4.84 5.39
CA ASN A 147 34.82 6.14 6.04
C ASN A 147 35.93 6.14 7.11
N ASP A 148 36.82 5.15 7.14
CA ASP A 148 38.04 5.14 7.96
C ASP A 148 39.12 6.12 7.45
N ARG A 149 38.73 7.31 6.98
CA ARG A 149 39.67 8.38 6.65
C ARG A 149 39.46 9.72 7.32
N ASP A 150 38.29 10.04 7.85
CA ASP A 150 38.13 11.32 8.55
C ASP A 150 37.30 11.12 9.81
N GLY A 151 37.99 11.25 10.95
CA GLY A 151 37.42 11.08 12.26
C GLY A 151 36.42 12.19 12.57
N GLU A 152 35.13 11.85 12.55
CA GLU A 152 34.15 12.53 13.38
C GLU A 152 33.06 11.54 13.82
N THR A 153 33.09 11.22 15.11
CA THR A 153 32.20 10.26 15.77
C THR A 153 30.76 10.73 15.68
N ILE A 154 29.99 10.19 14.73
CA ILE A 154 28.53 10.32 14.74
C ILE A 154 27.98 9.46 15.88
N ARG A 155 27.75 10.09 17.04
CA ARG A 155 26.92 9.52 18.12
C ARG A 155 25.46 9.51 17.65
N LEU A 156 25.04 8.43 16.99
CA LEU A 156 23.62 8.13 16.81
C LEU A 156 23.06 7.70 18.17
N ALA A 157 22.37 8.62 18.84
CA ALA A 157 21.60 8.35 20.04
C ALA A 157 20.45 7.38 19.70
N ILE A 158 20.67 6.10 19.93
CA ILE A 158 19.59 5.11 20.01
C ILE A 158 18.92 5.35 21.37
N GLY A 159 17.87 6.17 21.37
CA GLY A 159 16.98 6.31 22.51
C GLY A 159 16.26 4.99 22.76
N MET A 160 16.86 4.12 23.58
CA MET A 160 16.16 3.03 24.23
C MET A 160 15.20 3.61 25.26
N GLY A 161 13.94 3.81 24.85
CA GLY A 161 12.84 4.09 25.75
C GLY A 161 12.15 2.81 26.20
N ARG A 162 12.67 2.18 27.26
CA ARG A 162 11.93 1.32 28.19
C ARG A 162 12.51 1.55 29.58
N VAL A 163 11.81 2.31 30.42
CA VAL A 163 11.15 1.87 31.68
C VAL A 163 9.98 2.82 31.92
#